data_AF-A0A0V0W052-F1
#
_entry.id   AF-A0A0V0W052-F1
#
_cell.length_a   1.000
_cell.length_b   1.000
_cell.length_c   1.000
_cell.angle_alpha   90.00
_cell.angle_beta   90.00
_cell.angle_gamma   90.00
#
_symmetry.space_group_name_H-M   'P 1'
#
loop_
_entity.id
_entity.type
_entity.pdbx_description
1 polymer ?
#
loop_
_entity_poly.entity_id
_entity_poly.type
_entity_poly.pdbx_seq_one_letter_code
_entity_poly.pdbx_strand_id
1 'polypeptide(L)' 'MFKSVERNLKHYDLIWEDRDVRYDVDSKQLKLRNGEFIVDKLHGIENTKGNREH' A
#
# COMPACT_ATOMS: atom_id res chain seq x y z
N MET A 1 10.80 27.62 -9.84
CA MET A 1 11.14 26.75 -8.69
C MET A 1 9.93 26.42 -7.81
N PHE A 2 9.18 27.41 -7.30
CA PHE A 2 8.06 27.18 -6.35
C PHE A 2 6.95 26.22 -6.85
N LYS A 3 6.49 26.34 -8.11
CA LYS A 3 5.50 25.41 -8.70
C LYS A 3 5.97 23.94 -8.76
N SER A 4 7.28 23.69 -8.76
CA SER A 4 7.82 22.33 -8.77
C SER A 4 7.76 21.69 -7.38
N VAL A 5 7.99 22.48 -6.34
CA VAL A 5 7.95 22.00 -4.95
C VAL A 5 6.52 21.68 -4.53
N GLU A 6 5.56 22.54 -4.87
CA GLU A 6 4.13 22.30 -4.59
C GLU A 6 3.58 21.05 -5.30
N ARG A 7 4.02 20.78 -6.54
CA ARG A 7 3.65 19.53 -7.25
C ARG A 7 4.19 18.29 -6.58
N ASN A 8 5.40 18.36 -6.02
CA ASN A 8 6.00 17.22 -5.32
C ASN A 8 5.28 16.96 -3.98
N LEU A 9 4.94 18.01 -3.21
CA LEU A 9 4.18 17.86 -1.96
C LEU A 9 2.83 17.14 -2.19
N LYS A 10 2.07 17.57 -3.21
CA LYS A 10 0.81 16.89 -3.58
C LYS A 10 0.99 15.44 -4.03
N HIS A 11 2.15 15.09 -4.60
CA HIS A 11 2.41 13.72 -5.03
C HIS A 11 2.58 12.78 -3.82
N TYR A 12 3.22 13.26 -2.75
CA TYR A 12 3.41 12.48 -1.53
C TYR A 12 2.13 12.31 -0.73
N ASP A 13 1.18 13.26 -0.79
CA ASP A 13 -0.13 13.12 -0.16
C ASP A 13 -0.99 11.99 -0.79
N LEU A 14 -0.60 11.50 -1.97
CA LEU A 14 -1.32 10.45 -2.70
C LEU A 14 -0.76 9.04 -2.45
N ILE A 15 0.44 8.92 -1.86
CA ILE A 15 1.09 7.64 -1.57
C ILE A 15 0.63 7.22 -0.17
N TRP A 16 -0.01 6.06 -0.09
CA TRP A 16 -0.58 5.56 1.16
C TRP A 16 0.06 4.24 1.61
N GLU A 17 0.70 3.53 0.68
CA GLU A 17 1.21 2.17 0.84
C GLU A 17 2.24 2.04 1.99
N ASP A 18 2.97 3.12 2.29
CA ASP A 18 3.95 3.23 3.39
C ASP A 18 3.45 4.04 4.60
N ARG A 19 2.21 4.54 4.58
CA ARG A 19 1.68 5.51 5.56
C ARG A 19 0.44 5.03 6.31
N ASP A 20 -0.43 4.29 5.62
CA ASP A 20 -1.74 3.89 6.14
C ASP A 20 -1.86 2.37 6.24
N VAL A 21 -2.59 1.89 7.25
CA VAL A 21 -3.04 0.50 7.32
C VAL A 21 -4.50 0.43 6.86
N ARG A 22 -4.77 -0.24 5.74
CA ARG A 22 -6.11 -0.36 5.15
C ARG A 22 -6.57 -1.82 5.08
N TYR A 23 -7.87 -2.03 5.16
CA TYR A 23 -8.52 -3.34 5.11
C TYR A 23 -9.52 -3.37 3.95
N ASP A 24 -9.84 -4.57 3.46
CA ASP A 24 -10.85 -4.81 2.40
C ASP A 24 -10.65 -3.94 1.14
N VAL A 25 -9.39 -3.69 0.77
CA VAL A 25 -9.02 -2.90 -0.41
C VAL A 25 -9.34 -3.64 -1.72
N ASP A 26 -9.62 -2.90 -2.79
CA ASP A 26 -9.85 -3.49 -4.11
C ASP A 26 -8.56 -4.16 -4.63
N SER A 27 -8.70 -5.30 -5.33
CA SER A 27 -7.57 -6.04 -5.89
C SER A 27 -6.64 -5.20 -6.79
N LYS A 28 -7.15 -4.14 -7.44
CA LYS A 28 -6.35 -3.20 -8.24
C LYS A 28 -5.36 -2.41 -7.38
N GLN A 29 -5.69 -2.16 -6.12
CA GLN A 29 -4.85 -1.46 -5.15
C GLN A 29 -3.77 -2.36 -4.54
N LEU A 30 -3.88 -3.68 -4.70
CA LEU A 30 -2.84 -4.64 -4.30
C LEU A 30 -1.70 -4.77 -5.34
N LYS A 31 -1.82 -4.10 -6.50
CA LYS A 31 -0.74 -4.05 -7.48
C LYS A 31 0.39 -3.16 -6.96
N LEU A 32 1.63 -3.59 -7.19
CA LEU A 32 2.82 -2.81 -6.83
C LEU A 32 2.79 -1.42 -7.47
N ARG A 33 3.03 -0.38 -6.66
CA ARG A 33 3.21 0.98 -7.15
C ARG A 33 4.52 1.09 -7.94
N ASN A 34 4.62 2.07 -8.83
CA ASN A 34 5.88 2.38 -9.49
C ASN A 34 6.98 2.64 -8.44
N GLY A 35 8.06 1.86 -8.51
CA GLY A 35 9.19 1.90 -7.56
C GLY A 35 9.12 0.84 -6.46
N GLU A 36 8.01 0.14 -6.29
CA GLU A 36 7.89 -1.01 -5.39
C GLU A 36 8.26 -2.31 -6.10
N PHE A 37 8.78 -3.26 -5.33
CA PHE A 37 9.10 -4.61 -5.81
C PHE A 37 8.90 -5.62 -4.68
N ILE A 38 8.61 -6.86 -5.03
CA ILE A 38 8.50 -7.96 -4.06
C ILE A 38 9.92 -8.39 -3.67
N VAL A 39 10.21 -8.36 -2.37
CA VAL A 39 11.47 -8.87 -1.81
C VAL A 39 11.42 -10.40 -1.64
N ASP A 40 10.33 -10.89 -1.06
CA ASP A 40 10.10 -12.32 -0.81
C ASP A 40 8.59 -12.64 -0.83
N LYS A 41 8.25 -13.92 -1.03
CA LYS A 41 6.87 -14.40 -1.09
C LYS A 41 6.73 -15.76 -0.44
N LEU A 42 5.83 -15.85 0.54
CA LEU A 42 5.44 -17.09 1.20
C LEU A 42 3.94 -17.33 1.06
N HIS A 43 3.55 -18.58 0.94
CA HIS A 43 2.17 -19.04 0.78
C HIS A 43 1.68 -19.73 2.06
N GLY A 44 0.35 -19.77 2.27
CA GLY A 44 -0.27 -20.50 3.39
C GLY A 44 -0.15 -19.80 4.74
N ILE A 45 -0.05 -18.47 4.77
CA ILE A 45 -0.03 -17.69 6.02
C ILE A 45 -1.45 -17.52 6.57
N GLU A 46 -1.68 -18.00 7.79
CA GLU A 46 -2.94 -17.86 8.53
C GLU A 46 -3.02 -16.50 9.26
N ASN A 47 -4.21 -15.89 9.29
CA ASN A 47 -4.45 -14.63 9.99
C ASN A 47 -4.97 -14.87 11.42
N THR A 48 -4.12 -14.76 12.43
CA THR A 48 -4.45 -15.12 13.82
C THR A 48 -5.27 -14.07 14.59
N LYS A 49 -5.42 -12.85 14.07
CA LYS A 49 -6.17 -11.76 14.72
C LYS A 49 -7.59 -11.57 14.16
N GLY A 50 -7.99 -12.37 13.18
CA GLY A 50 -9.35 -12.35 12.62
C GLY A 50 -10.16 -13.53 13.12
N ASN A 51 -11.18 -13.30 13.94
CA ASN A 51 -12.10 -14.35 14.42
C ASN A 51 -13.12 -14.79 13.34
N ARG A 52 -12.74 -14.82 12.05
CA ARG A 52 -13.62 -15.28 10.96
C ARG A 52 -13.48 -16.78 10.65
N GLU A 53 -12.67 -17.49 11.41
CA GLU A 53 -12.55 -18.95 11.38
C GLU A 53 -13.77 -19.61 12.07
N HIS A 54 -15.00 -19.36 11.58
CA HIS A 54 -16.22 -20.13 11.85
C HIS A 54 -17.36 -19.77 10.88
#